data_AF-A0A7V8G9K4-F1
#
_entry.id   AF-A0A7V8G9K4-F1
#
_cell.length_a   1.000
_cell.length_b   1.000
_cell.length_c   1.000
_cell.angle_alpha   90.00
_cell.angle_beta   90.00
_cell.angle_gamma   90.00
#
_symmetry.space_group_name_H-M   'P 1'
#
loop_
_entity.id
_entity.type
_entity.pdbx_description
1 polymer ?
#
loop_
_entity_poly.entity_id
_entity_poly.type
_entity_poly.pdbx_seq_one_letter_code
_entity_poly.pdbx_strand_id
1 'polypeptide(L)'
;MATGSVWRLNPSYMPLQLLRYFQQTDPQGPWAAVADNTVRLLAATAPRGFSPDWCAWSEDARAFVADPEKGTVGSYDAIRVYLWAGMLAESSPDRRPLLQALAGPKRLLADRQPIPELVDTATGTVRGMGPLGFAGALLPYLKAQDMPEALATELARLPNSRADGQPSTALLPYYEQMLLLFGQAWLDGRYQFLRNGQLQTSWRLLCRPTRTA
;
A
#
# COMPACT_ATOMS: atom_id res chain seq x y z
N MET A 1 9.53 32.82 -8.09
CA MET A 1 9.13 31.94 -6.96
C MET A 1 7.63 31.75 -7.10
N ALA A 2 7.14 30.51 -7.05
CA ALA A 2 5.70 30.23 -7.13
C ALA A 2 4.98 31.00 -6.00
N THR A 3 3.94 31.75 -6.35
CA THR A 3 3.20 32.66 -5.47
C THR A 3 1.89 32.06 -4.96
N GLY A 4 1.50 30.88 -5.45
CA GLY A 4 0.30 30.16 -5.06
C GLY A 4 0.50 29.19 -3.89
N SER A 5 -0.61 28.77 -3.30
CA SER A 5 -0.60 27.86 -2.15
C SER A 5 -0.08 26.48 -2.55
N VAL A 6 0.60 25.82 -1.61
CA VAL A 6 1.08 24.44 -1.76
C VAL A 6 0.54 23.61 -0.60
N TRP A 7 -0.16 22.51 -0.91
CA TRP A 7 -0.69 21.59 0.09
C TRP A 7 0.08 20.29 0.07
N ARG A 8 0.68 19.94 1.20
CA ARG A 8 1.47 18.73 1.36
C ARG A 8 0.56 17.55 1.69
N LEU A 9 0.81 16.42 1.04
CA LEU A 9 -0.01 15.21 1.08
C LEU A 9 0.90 14.00 1.26
N ASN A 10 0.44 13.03 2.05
CA ASN A 10 1.14 11.75 2.22
C ASN A 10 0.33 10.64 1.55
N PRO A 11 0.80 10.04 0.44
CA PRO A 11 0.05 9.03 -0.30
C PRO A 11 -0.36 7.82 0.57
N SER A 12 0.44 7.48 1.59
CA SER A 12 0.20 6.33 2.45
C SER A 12 -0.99 6.49 3.42
N TYR A 13 -1.51 7.71 3.57
CA TYR A 13 -2.62 8.03 4.49
C TYR A 13 -4.00 7.86 3.83
N MET A 14 -4.04 7.49 2.54
CA MET A 14 -5.25 7.40 1.74
C MET A 14 -5.50 5.99 1.21
N PRO A 15 -5.66 4.96 2.07
CA PRO A 15 -6.01 3.62 1.61
C PRO A 15 -7.39 3.64 0.93
N LEU A 16 -7.44 3.29 -0.36
CA LEU A 16 -8.66 3.38 -1.17
C LEU A 16 -9.81 2.56 -0.62
N GLN A 17 -9.54 1.44 0.06
CA GLN A 17 -10.58 0.63 0.71
C GLN A 17 -11.35 1.46 1.75
N LEU A 18 -10.67 2.25 2.57
CA LEU A 18 -11.34 3.10 3.57
C LEU A 18 -12.12 4.22 2.90
N LEU A 19 -11.55 4.87 1.88
CA LEU A 19 -12.22 5.97 1.16
C LEU A 19 -13.47 5.48 0.44
N ARG A 20 -13.42 4.30 -0.20
CA ARG A 20 -14.59 3.67 -0.83
C ARG A 20 -15.64 3.23 0.21
N TYR A 21 -15.22 2.81 1.41
CA TYR A 21 -16.15 2.53 2.50
C TYR A 21 -16.84 3.80 3.01
N PHE A 22 -16.09 4.90 3.16
CA PHE A 22 -16.65 6.20 3.57
C PHE A 22 -17.62 6.75 2.53
N GLN A 23 -17.35 6.57 1.24
CA GLN A 23 -18.29 6.92 0.17
C GLN A 23 -19.65 6.21 0.32
N GLN A 24 -19.68 4.97 0.81
CA GLN A 24 -20.94 4.26 1.05
C GLN A 24 -21.64 4.73 2.34
N THR A 25 -20.86 5.04 3.37
CA THR A 25 -21.38 5.39 4.70
C THR A 25 -21.85 6.84 4.78
N ASP A 26 -21.21 7.72 4.02
CA ASP A 26 -21.54 9.13 3.88
C ASP A 26 -21.53 9.53 2.38
N PRO A 27 -22.60 9.21 1.63
CA PRO A 27 -22.66 9.45 0.19
C PRO A 27 -22.67 10.93 -0.22
N GLN A 28 -23.02 11.83 0.70
CA GLN A 28 -23.02 13.28 0.46
C GLN A 28 -21.65 13.91 0.77
N GLY A 29 -20.79 13.20 1.49
CA GLY A 29 -19.42 13.61 1.78
C GLY A 29 -18.50 13.61 0.54
N PRO A 30 -17.28 14.16 0.68
CA PRO A 30 -16.37 14.33 -0.44
C PRO A 30 -15.68 13.02 -0.88
N TRP A 31 -16.02 11.88 -0.27
CA TRP A 31 -15.21 10.66 -0.30
C TRP A 31 -15.02 10.06 -1.69
N ALA A 32 -16.01 10.19 -2.57
CA ALA A 32 -15.87 9.78 -3.97
C ALA A 32 -14.75 10.58 -4.67
N ALA A 33 -14.79 11.92 -4.53
CA ALA A 33 -13.79 12.80 -5.11
C ALA A 33 -12.41 12.60 -4.47
N VAL A 34 -12.34 12.36 -3.16
CA VAL A 34 -11.08 12.05 -2.47
C VAL A 34 -10.47 10.76 -3.01
N ALA A 35 -11.25 9.68 -3.12
CA ALA A 35 -10.79 8.40 -3.67
C ALA A 35 -10.27 8.53 -5.11
N ASP A 36 -11.03 9.20 -5.98
CA ASP A 36 -10.64 9.40 -7.37
C ASP A 36 -9.37 10.26 -7.49
N ASN A 37 -9.24 11.28 -6.64
CA ASN A 37 -8.03 12.11 -6.58
C ASN A 37 -6.82 11.36 -6.01
N THR A 38 -7.00 10.42 -5.09
CA THR A 38 -5.91 9.55 -4.61
C THR A 38 -5.33 8.70 -5.74
N VAL A 39 -6.17 8.15 -6.63
CA VAL A 39 -5.69 7.42 -7.81
C VAL A 39 -4.89 8.33 -8.74
N ARG A 40 -5.39 9.55 -9.00
CA ARG A 40 -4.69 10.56 -9.83
C ARG A 40 -3.36 11.00 -9.22
N LEU A 41 -3.34 11.21 -7.91
CA LEU A 41 -2.15 11.56 -7.15
C LEU A 41 -1.08 10.49 -7.34
N LEU A 42 -1.39 9.23 -7.08
CA LEU A 42 -0.43 8.13 -7.19
C LEU A 42 0.09 7.95 -8.63
N ALA A 43 -0.77 8.14 -9.63
CA ALA A 43 -0.35 8.14 -11.03
C ALA A 43 0.61 9.31 -11.37
N ALA A 44 0.37 10.49 -10.80
CA ALA A 44 1.17 11.69 -11.08
C ALA A 44 2.51 11.71 -10.33
N THR A 45 2.56 11.14 -9.11
CA THR A 45 3.73 11.25 -8.23
C THR A 45 4.65 10.03 -8.26
N ALA A 46 4.31 8.99 -9.04
CA ALA A 46 5.11 7.79 -9.21
C ALA A 46 5.63 7.60 -10.65
N PRO A 47 6.38 8.57 -11.23
CA PRO A 47 6.80 8.51 -12.64
C PRO A 47 7.72 7.31 -12.94
N ARG A 48 8.43 6.80 -11.93
CA ARG A 48 9.25 5.58 -12.01
C ARG A 48 8.59 4.37 -11.37
N GLY A 49 7.28 4.41 -11.15
CA GLY A 49 6.50 3.35 -10.51
C GLY A 49 6.69 3.25 -9.00
N PHE A 50 7.36 4.22 -8.37
CA PHE A 50 7.59 4.26 -6.94
C PHE A 50 6.81 5.42 -6.32
N SER A 51 6.01 5.14 -5.28
CA SER A 51 5.33 6.18 -4.52
C SER A 51 6.30 6.94 -3.62
N PRO A 52 6.15 8.26 -3.46
CA PRO A 52 6.91 9.02 -2.47
C PRO A 52 6.26 8.92 -1.09
N ASP A 53 7.03 9.25 -0.05
CA ASP A 53 6.53 9.41 1.32
C ASP A 53 5.61 10.62 1.41
N TRP A 54 6.01 11.71 0.74
CA TRP A 54 5.27 12.96 0.68
C TRP A 54 5.28 13.51 -0.74
N CYS A 55 4.20 14.19 -1.09
CA CYS A 55 4.07 14.97 -2.31
C CYS A 55 3.31 16.26 -2.01
N ALA A 56 3.11 17.09 -3.01
CA ALA A 56 2.32 18.30 -2.85
C ALA A 56 1.37 18.54 -4.01
N TRP A 57 0.24 19.20 -3.75
CA TRP A 57 -0.55 19.86 -4.78
C TRP A 57 -0.12 21.33 -4.86
N SER A 58 0.23 21.79 -6.05
CA SER A 58 0.56 23.20 -6.30
C SER A 58 -0.61 23.88 -7.01
N GLU A 59 -1.10 24.98 -6.43
CA GLU A 59 -2.13 25.82 -7.04
C GLU A 59 -1.65 26.42 -8.37
N ASP A 60 -0.43 26.96 -8.38
CA ASP A 60 0.18 27.59 -9.55
C ASP A 60 0.37 26.60 -10.72
N ALA A 61 0.92 25.42 -10.43
CA ALA A 61 1.12 24.40 -11.46
C ALA A 61 -0.16 23.64 -11.82
N ARG A 62 -1.20 23.75 -10.98
CA ARG A 62 -2.43 22.94 -11.04
C ARG A 62 -2.12 21.46 -11.20
N ALA A 63 -1.13 20.98 -10.45
CA ALA A 63 -0.57 19.65 -10.58
C ALA A 63 -0.05 19.11 -9.25
N PHE A 64 0.05 17.79 -9.16
CA PHE A 64 0.86 17.15 -8.12
C PHE A 64 2.35 17.31 -8.46
N VAL A 65 3.12 17.75 -7.47
CA VAL A 65 4.55 18.04 -7.56
C VAL A 65 5.29 17.36 -6.41
N ALA A 66 6.62 17.37 -6.47
CA ALA A 66 7.45 16.90 -5.36
C ALA A 66 7.16 17.70 -4.08
N ASP A 67 7.26 17.06 -2.92
CA ASP A 67 7.09 17.76 -1.64
C ASP A 67 8.22 18.80 -1.46
N PRO A 68 7.92 20.06 -1.11
CA PRO A 68 8.94 21.10 -1.00
C PRO A 68 9.94 20.88 0.14
N GLU A 69 9.62 20.03 1.13
CA GLU A 69 10.51 19.75 2.26
C GLU A 69 11.18 18.36 2.17
N LYS A 70 10.43 17.35 1.73
CA LYS A 70 10.87 15.94 1.68
C LYS A 70 11.32 15.50 0.29
N GLY A 71 11.10 16.32 -0.73
CA GLY A 71 11.51 16.04 -2.10
C GLY A 71 10.78 14.84 -2.70
N THR A 72 11.56 13.97 -3.36
CA THR A 72 11.08 12.80 -4.11
C THR A 72 11.41 11.48 -3.42
N VAL A 73 11.60 11.49 -2.10
CA VAL A 73 11.94 10.27 -1.35
C VAL A 73 10.71 9.40 -1.16
N GLY A 74 10.83 8.10 -1.45
CA GLY A 74 9.93 7.04 -1.00
C GLY A 74 10.67 6.08 -0.08
N SER A 75 10.12 5.80 1.10
CA SER A 75 10.73 4.95 2.12
C SER A 75 9.66 4.44 3.10
N TYR A 76 9.82 4.69 4.39
CA TYR A 76 9.00 4.13 5.47
C TYR A 76 7.53 4.51 5.36
N ASP A 77 7.15 5.71 4.94
CA ASP A 77 5.73 6.02 4.75
C ASP A 77 5.18 5.31 3.51
N ALA A 78 5.88 5.44 2.39
CA ALA A 78 5.48 4.97 1.06
C ALA A 78 5.33 3.46 0.96
N ILE A 79 6.04 2.67 1.78
CA ILE A 79 5.92 1.19 1.74
C ILE A 79 4.46 0.74 1.96
N ARG A 80 3.68 1.49 2.74
CA ARG A 80 2.27 1.20 3.01
C ARG A 80 1.38 1.42 1.79
N VAL A 81 1.80 2.22 0.82
CA VAL A 81 1.03 2.44 -0.43
C VAL A 81 0.91 1.13 -1.21
N TYR A 82 1.99 0.36 -1.31
CA TYR A 82 1.98 -0.94 -1.96
C TYR A 82 1.19 -1.97 -1.14
N LEU A 83 1.33 -1.95 0.20
CA LEU A 83 0.52 -2.78 1.10
C LEU A 83 -0.97 -2.56 0.83
N TRP A 84 -1.45 -1.31 0.88
CA TRP A 84 -2.85 -0.98 0.62
C TRP A 84 -3.27 -1.34 -0.80
N ALA A 85 -2.47 -1.01 -1.81
CA ALA A 85 -2.78 -1.33 -3.21
C ALA A 85 -2.92 -2.84 -3.45
N GLY A 86 -2.03 -3.65 -2.86
CA GLY A 86 -2.05 -5.10 -2.95
C GLY A 86 -3.29 -5.74 -2.31
N MET A 87 -3.86 -5.10 -1.30
CA MET A 87 -5.05 -5.58 -0.58
C MET A 87 -6.38 -5.12 -1.18
N LEU A 88 -6.38 -4.43 -2.33
CA LEU A 88 -7.62 -4.08 -3.03
C LEU A 88 -8.31 -5.34 -3.54
N ALA A 89 -9.64 -5.37 -3.42
CA ALA A 89 -10.46 -6.44 -3.99
C ALA A 89 -10.17 -6.61 -5.49
N GLU A 90 -10.11 -7.84 -5.98
CA GLU A 90 -9.83 -8.11 -7.39
C GLU A 90 -10.85 -7.48 -8.34
N SER A 91 -12.10 -7.37 -7.89
CA SER A 91 -13.20 -6.73 -8.60
C SER A 91 -13.23 -5.20 -8.47
N SER A 92 -12.26 -4.59 -7.79
CA SER A 92 -12.14 -3.13 -7.72
C SER A 92 -11.68 -2.55 -9.05
N PRO A 93 -12.41 -1.58 -9.63
CA PRO A 93 -12.00 -0.93 -10.88
C PRO A 93 -10.69 -0.15 -10.74
N ASP A 94 -10.37 0.31 -9.52
CA ASP A 94 -9.17 1.10 -9.24
C ASP A 94 -7.91 0.23 -9.13
N ARG A 95 -8.04 -1.08 -8.92
CA ARG A 95 -6.91 -1.98 -8.63
C ARG A 95 -5.89 -2.01 -9.76
N ARG A 96 -6.36 -2.27 -10.98
CA ARG A 96 -5.48 -2.37 -12.16
C ARG A 96 -4.71 -1.08 -12.45
N PRO A 97 -5.37 0.10 -12.63
CA PRO A 97 -4.64 1.33 -12.90
C PRO A 97 -3.67 1.68 -11.77
N LEU A 98 -4.05 1.41 -10.51
CA LEU A 98 -3.18 1.67 -9.37
C LEU A 98 -1.92 0.80 -9.37
N LEU A 99 -2.06 -0.52 -9.57
CA LEU A 99 -0.90 -1.43 -9.64
C LEU A 99 0.00 -1.15 -10.85
N GLN A 100 -0.55 -0.60 -11.93
CA GLN A 100 0.25 -0.13 -13.07
C GLN A 100 1.06 1.11 -12.72
N ALA A 101 0.46 2.10 -12.04
CA ALA A 101 1.16 3.28 -11.54
C ALA A 101 2.24 2.94 -10.50
N LEU A 102 2.09 1.83 -9.77
CA LEU A 102 3.00 1.38 -8.73
C LEU A 102 3.93 0.24 -9.16
N ALA A 103 4.26 0.13 -10.46
CA ALA A 103 5.02 -1.01 -11.00
C ALA A 103 6.53 -1.01 -10.68
N GLY A 104 7.04 -0.03 -9.92
CA GLY A 104 8.47 0.12 -9.60
C GLY A 104 9.05 -1.09 -8.87
N PRO A 105 8.49 -1.51 -7.71
CA PRO A 105 8.96 -2.70 -7.01
C PRO A 105 8.87 -3.97 -7.84
N LYS A 106 7.89 -4.07 -8.74
CA LYS A 106 7.75 -5.22 -9.65
C LYS A 106 8.95 -5.33 -10.59
N ARG A 107 9.38 -4.22 -11.20
CA ARG A 107 10.58 -4.21 -12.07
C ARG A 107 11.84 -4.52 -11.27
N LEU A 108 12.00 -3.88 -10.12
CA LEU A 108 13.17 -4.05 -9.27
C LEU A 108 13.37 -5.51 -8.85
N LEU A 109 12.30 -6.17 -8.41
CA LEU A 109 12.36 -7.57 -7.97
C LEU A 109 12.48 -8.55 -9.13
N ALA A 110 11.96 -8.23 -10.32
CA ALA A 110 12.20 -9.02 -11.53
C ALA A 110 13.68 -9.03 -11.93
N ASP A 111 14.39 -7.92 -11.68
CA ASP A 111 15.84 -7.80 -11.85
C ASP A 111 16.64 -8.41 -10.69
N ARG A 112 15.99 -9.16 -9.78
CA ARG A 112 16.57 -9.82 -8.60
C ARG A 112 17.29 -8.86 -7.64
N GLN A 113 16.95 -7.57 -7.66
CA GLN A 113 17.47 -6.62 -6.68
C GLN A 113 16.71 -6.75 -5.34
N PRO A 114 17.37 -6.52 -4.20
CA PRO A 114 16.70 -6.55 -2.90
C PRO A 114 15.75 -5.37 -2.74
N ILE A 115 14.70 -5.52 -1.91
CA ILE A 115 13.84 -4.39 -1.55
C ILE A 115 14.70 -3.29 -0.91
N PRO A 116 14.70 -2.06 -1.44
CA PRO A 116 15.52 -0.99 -0.90
C PRO A 116 14.86 -0.32 0.31
N GLU A 117 15.68 0.34 1.13
CA GLU A 117 15.16 1.17 2.22
C GLU A 117 14.62 2.50 1.68
N LEU A 118 15.31 3.08 0.70
CA LEU A 118 14.97 4.36 0.08
C LEU A 118 14.96 4.25 -1.43
N VAL A 119 14.06 5.00 -2.05
CA VAL A 119 14.04 5.24 -3.49
C VAL A 119 13.83 6.73 -3.76
N ASP A 120 14.54 7.27 -4.73
CA ASP A 120 14.17 8.54 -5.36
C ASP A 120 13.13 8.26 -6.43
N THR A 121 11.91 8.76 -6.25
CA THR A 121 10.77 8.45 -7.12
C THR A 121 10.83 9.11 -8.49
N ALA A 122 11.63 10.16 -8.65
CA ALA A 122 11.82 10.83 -9.94
C ALA A 122 12.85 10.09 -10.81
N THR A 123 13.94 9.61 -10.21
CA THR A 123 15.03 8.94 -10.92
C THR A 123 14.89 7.42 -10.93
N GLY A 124 14.24 6.85 -9.91
CA GLY A 124 14.15 5.41 -9.66
C GLY A 124 15.41 4.86 -8.98
N THR A 125 16.36 5.72 -8.59
CA THR A 125 17.58 5.31 -7.91
C THR A 125 17.25 4.81 -6.50
N VAL A 126 17.81 3.65 -6.16
CA VAL A 126 17.54 2.97 -4.89
C VAL A 126 18.76 2.98 -3.98
N ARG A 127 18.53 2.96 -2.66
CA ARG A 127 19.60 2.97 -1.65
C ARG A 127 19.19 2.20 -0.40
N GLY A 128 20.19 1.56 0.21
CA GLY A 128 20.00 0.80 1.44
C GLY A 128 19.25 -0.51 1.22
N MET A 129 19.12 -1.30 2.27
CA MET A 129 18.31 -2.51 2.27
C MET A 129 17.12 -2.31 3.18
N GLY A 130 15.92 -2.57 2.64
CA GLY A 130 14.68 -2.41 3.38
C GLY A 130 14.64 -3.35 4.58
N PRO A 131 14.10 -2.91 5.72
CA PRO A 131 13.94 -3.75 6.90
C PRO A 131 12.94 -4.88 6.66
N LEU A 132 12.88 -5.86 7.55
CA LEU A 132 12.04 -7.06 7.37
C LEU A 132 10.55 -6.69 7.28
N GLY A 133 10.13 -5.63 7.97
CA GLY A 133 8.79 -5.06 7.82
C GLY A 133 8.41 -4.72 6.37
N PHE A 134 9.36 -4.29 5.52
CA PHE A 134 9.07 -3.97 4.12
C PHE A 134 8.76 -5.23 3.31
N ALA A 135 9.43 -6.35 3.60
CA ALA A 135 9.10 -7.66 3.03
C ALA A 135 7.65 -8.04 3.34
N GLY A 136 7.26 -7.93 4.62
CA GLY A 136 5.88 -8.18 5.08
C GLY A 136 4.85 -7.27 4.41
N ALA A 137 5.15 -5.97 4.30
CA ALA A 137 4.27 -5.00 3.65
C ALA A 137 4.04 -5.27 2.16
N LEU A 138 5.03 -5.82 1.45
CA LEU A 138 4.93 -6.09 0.01
C LEU A 138 4.20 -7.39 -0.32
N LEU A 139 3.98 -8.31 0.62
CA LEU A 139 3.34 -9.60 0.32
C LEU A 139 2.02 -9.49 -0.46
N PRO A 140 1.06 -8.62 -0.05
CA PRO A 140 -0.18 -8.47 -0.81
C PRO A 140 0.04 -7.92 -2.22
N TYR A 141 0.98 -6.99 -2.36
CA TYR A 141 1.35 -6.41 -3.65
C TYR A 141 1.96 -7.45 -4.59
N LEU A 142 2.86 -8.31 -4.09
CA LEU A 142 3.49 -9.36 -4.89
C LEU A 142 2.48 -10.41 -5.34
N LYS A 143 1.54 -10.80 -4.47
CA LYS A 143 0.41 -11.65 -4.86
C LYS A 143 -0.46 -10.97 -5.92
N ALA A 144 -0.78 -9.68 -5.76
CA ALA A 144 -1.62 -8.95 -6.69
C ALA A 144 -0.97 -8.69 -8.06
N GLN A 145 0.37 -8.65 -8.12
CA GLN A 145 1.16 -8.45 -9.34
C GLN A 145 1.55 -9.75 -10.04
N ASP A 146 1.11 -10.90 -9.51
CA ASP A 146 1.42 -12.25 -9.98
C ASP A 146 2.93 -12.53 -10.02
N MET A 147 3.61 -12.31 -8.88
CA MET A 147 5.04 -12.52 -8.72
C MET A 147 5.35 -13.66 -7.71
N PRO A 148 5.06 -14.93 -8.04
CA PRO A 148 5.16 -16.05 -7.10
C PRO A 148 6.59 -16.32 -6.60
N GLU A 149 7.61 -16.17 -7.45
CA GLU A 149 9.00 -16.37 -7.06
C GLU A 149 9.49 -15.30 -6.07
N ALA A 150 9.17 -14.03 -6.33
CA ALA A 150 9.48 -12.94 -5.41
C ALA A 150 8.70 -13.10 -4.11
N LEU A 151 7.40 -13.43 -4.18
CA LEU A 151 6.57 -13.69 -3.00
C LEU A 151 7.14 -14.82 -2.13
N ALA A 152 7.53 -15.95 -2.71
CA ALA A 152 8.16 -17.05 -1.99
C ALA A 152 9.50 -16.63 -1.36
N THR A 153 10.30 -15.85 -2.08
CA THR A 153 11.57 -15.31 -1.59
C THR A 153 11.37 -14.40 -0.37
N GLU A 154 10.37 -13.52 -0.40
CA GLU A 154 10.02 -12.65 0.72
C GLU A 154 9.50 -13.44 1.93
N LEU A 155 8.60 -14.40 1.70
CA LEU A 155 8.05 -15.27 2.74
C LEU A 155 9.14 -16.06 3.47
N ALA A 156 10.13 -16.58 2.75
CA ALA A 156 11.22 -17.34 3.34
C ALA A 156 12.11 -16.53 4.30
N ARG A 157 12.07 -15.18 4.22
CA ARG A 157 12.79 -14.30 5.15
C ARG A 157 12.02 -14.03 6.43
N LEU A 158 10.70 -14.21 6.43
CA LEU A 158 9.86 -13.87 7.56
C LEU A 158 10.02 -14.92 8.66
N PRO A 159 10.05 -14.50 9.93
CA PRO A 159 10.13 -15.44 11.04
C PRO A 159 8.84 -16.28 11.04
N ASN A 160 8.99 -17.60 10.93
CA ASN A 160 7.85 -18.51 11.01
C ASN A 160 7.09 -18.27 12.33
N SER A 161 5.77 -18.24 12.27
CA SER A 161 4.95 -18.33 13.48
C SER A 161 5.32 -19.64 14.19
N ARG A 162 5.70 -19.58 15.47
CA ARG A 162 5.94 -20.79 16.24
C ARG A 162 4.65 -21.61 16.30
N ALA A 163 4.78 -22.93 16.37
CA ALA A 163 3.65 -23.88 16.47
C ALA A 163 2.67 -23.53 17.62
N ASP A 164 3.13 -22.79 18.62
CA ASP A 164 2.36 -22.37 19.79
C ASP A 164 1.56 -21.06 19.60
N GLY A 165 1.47 -20.54 18.37
CA GLY A 165 0.65 -19.37 18.03
C GLY A 165 1.18 -18.02 18.53
N GLN A 166 2.33 -17.99 19.22
CA GLN A 166 3.01 -16.75 19.56
C GLN A 166 3.82 -16.22 18.36
N PRO A 167 3.68 -14.92 18.02
CA PRO A 167 4.46 -14.34 16.95
C PRO A 167 5.95 -14.39 17.32
N SER A 168 6.75 -15.05 16.48
CA SER A 168 8.22 -14.90 16.52
C SER A 168 8.68 -13.48 16.15
N THR A 169 7.73 -12.58 15.86
CA THR A 169 7.94 -11.17 15.52
C THR A 169 8.11 -10.27 16.73
N ALA A 170 7.95 -10.79 17.96
CA ALA A 170 8.03 -9.99 19.19
C ALA A 170 9.39 -9.28 19.39
N LEU A 171 10.43 -9.71 18.67
CA LEU A 171 11.76 -9.08 18.66
C LEU A 171 11.95 -8.00 17.60
N LEU A 172 11.01 -7.82 16.66
CA LEU A 172 11.11 -6.78 15.63
C LEU A 172 10.75 -5.40 16.21
N PRO A 173 11.28 -4.29 15.67
CA PRO A 173 10.78 -2.96 15.99
C PRO A 173 9.27 -2.85 15.74
N TYR A 174 8.57 -2.04 16.54
CA TYR A 174 7.10 -1.87 16.46
C TYR A 174 6.60 -1.66 15.03
N TYR A 175 7.26 -0.78 14.27
CA TYR A 175 6.85 -0.46 12.91
C TYR A 175 6.85 -1.69 11.99
N GLU A 176 7.91 -2.51 12.08
CA GLU A 176 8.03 -3.74 11.30
C GLU A 176 7.01 -4.80 11.72
N GLN A 177 6.74 -4.91 13.02
CA GLN A 177 5.70 -5.80 13.54
C GLN A 177 4.34 -5.46 12.93
N MET A 178 3.99 -4.16 12.84
CA MET A 178 2.70 -3.73 12.29
C MET A 178 2.60 -3.98 10.79
N LEU A 179 3.66 -3.68 10.03
CA LEU A 179 3.69 -3.97 8.58
C LEU A 179 3.51 -5.46 8.31
N LEU A 180 4.22 -6.30 9.06
CA LEU A 180 4.13 -7.74 8.95
C LEU A 180 2.75 -8.27 9.36
N LEU A 181 2.17 -7.74 10.44
CA LEU A 181 0.82 -8.08 10.87
C LEU A 181 -0.20 -7.82 9.76
N PHE A 182 -0.20 -6.64 9.15
CA PHE A 182 -1.15 -6.31 8.08
C PHE A 182 -0.96 -7.20 6.85
N GLY A 183 0.27 -7.31 6.35
CA GLY A 183 0.58 -8.01 5.10
C GLY A 183 0.39 -9.52 5.20
N GLN A 184 0.97 -10.15 6.24
CA GLN A 184 0.88 -11.60 6.41
C GLN A 184 -0.55 -12.04 6.75
N ALA A 185 -1.26 -11.34 7.64
CA ALA A 185 -2.62 -11.72 8.00
C ALA A 185 -3.59 -11.64 6.82
N TRP A 186 -3.39 -10.67 5.90
CA TRP A 186 -4.16 -10.63 4.66
C TRP A 186 -3.79 -11.79 3.73
N LEU A 187 -2.49 -12.09 3.57
CA LEU A 187 -2.02 -13.18 2.73
C LEU A 187 -2.54 -14.54 3.21
N ASP A 188 -2.56 -14.75 4.52
CA ASP A 188 -3.11 -15.93 5.23
C ASP A 188 -4.65 -16.03 5.13
N GLY A 189 -5.34 -15.03 4.57
CA GLY A 189 -6.79 -15.01 4.46
C GLY A 189 -7.52 -14.73 5.77
N ARG A 190 -6.87 -14.12 6.78
CA ARG A 190 -7.51 -13.77 8.05
C ARG A 190 -8.53 -12.64 7.90
N TYR A 191 -8.30 -11.75 6.93
CA TYR A 191 -9.23 -10.72 6.52
C TYR A 191 -9.03 -10.34 5.06
N GLN A 192 -10.04 -9.71 4.47
CA GLN A 192 -10.00 -9.12 3.14
C GLN A 192 -10.92 -7.91 3.06
N PHE A 193 -10.72 -7.07 2.05
CA PHE A 193 -11.62 -5.97 1.73
C PHE A 193 -12.47 -6.32 0.52
N LEU A 194 -13.76 -6.00 0.59
CA LEU A 194 -14.67 -6.10 -0.54
C LEU A 194 -14.53 -4.89 -1.47
N ARG A 195 -15.13 -4.96 -2.66
CA ARG A 195 -15.07 -3.91 -3.70
C ARG A 195 -15.49 -2.53 -3.18
N ASN A 196 -16.44 -2.48 -2.26
CA ASN A 196 -16.96 -1.25 -1.65
C ASN A 196 -16.19 -0.82 -0.40
N GLY A 197 -15.05 -1.44 -0.09
CA GLY A 197 -14.23 -1.12 1.08
C GLY A 197 -14.63 -1.83 2.37
N GLN A 198 -15.72 -2.59 2.39
CA GLN A 198 -16.13 -3.33 3.59
C GLN A 198 -15.10 -4.38 4.01
N LEU A 199 -14.81 -4.45 5.31
CA LEU A 199 -13.95 -5.47 5.89
C LEU A 199 -14.73 -6.79 6.06
N GLN A 200 -14.16 -7.87 5.54
CA GLN A 200 -14.61 -9.24 5.76
C GLN A 200 -13.50 -10.01 6.50
N THR A 201 -13.84 -10.65 7.62
CA THR A 201 -12.91 -11.43 8.44
C THR A 201 -13.23 -12.92 8.37
N SER A 202 -12.23 -13.79 8.56
CA SER A 202 -12.39 -15.24 8.45
C SER A 202 -13.32 -15.83 9.53
N TRP A 203 -13.37 -15.25 10.73
CA TRP A 203 -14.30 -15.68 11.78
C TRP A 203 -15.78 -15.37 11.47
N ARG A 204 -16.07 -14.40 10.58
CA ARG A 204 -17.45 -14.15 10.12
C ARG A 204 -17.98 -15.26 9.21
N LEU A 205 -17.13 -16.09 8.60
CA LEU A 205 -17.56 -17.28 7.85
C LEU A 205 -18.11 -18.39 8.76
N LEU A 206 -17.83 -18.33 10.06
CA LEU A 206 -18.34 -19.28 11.06
C LEU A 206 -19.70 -18.87 11.64
N CYS A 207 -20.18 -17.65 11.38
CA CYS A 207 -21.53 -17.23 11.74
C CYS A 207 -22.46 -17.41 10.53
N ARG A 208 -23.09 -18.59 10.41
CA ARG A 208 -24.29 -18.71 9.56
C ARG A 208 -25.40 -17.86 10.19
N PRO A 209 -26.14 -17.05 9.42
CA PRO A 209 -27.38 -16.47 9.92
C PRO A 209 -28.34 -17.62 10.20
N THR A 210 -28.81 -17.72 11.44
CA THR A 210 -29.96 -18.54 11.78
C THR A 210 -31.14 -18.00 10.99
N ARG A 211 -31.51 -18.66 9.88
CA ARG A 211 -32.83 -18.43 9.28
C ARG A 211 -33.83 -18.96 10.29
N THR A 212 -34.47 -18.06 11.03
CA THR A 212 -35.76 -18.36 11.65
C THR A 212 -36.75 -18.63 10.52
N ALA A 213 -37.38 -19.80 10.60
CA ALA A 213 -38.44 -20.27 9.71
C ALA A 213 -39.69 -19.41 9.85
#